data_AF-A0A8X8LD75-F1
#
_entry.id   AF-A0A8X8LD75-F1
#
_cell.length_a   1.000
_cell.length_b   1.000
_cell.length_c   1.000
_cell.angle_alpha   90.00
_cell.angle_beta   90.00
_cell.angle_gamma   90.00
#
_symmetry.space_group_name_H-M   'P 1'
#
loop_
_entity.id
_entity.type
_entity.pdbx_description
1 polymer ?
#
loop_
_entity_poly.entity_id
_entity_poly.type
_entity_poly.pdbx_seq_one_letter_code
_entity_poly.pdbx_strand_id
1 'polypeptide(L)'
;MKTTAVNTGKSTTPSFSIIRGLLMGRSPMQDLVDAAWLFAYTALWNHCIFSGAEKETVKQLISAELSTMANTSKAFIQFCERIILARNETVLFPENKDVLPSYWFSKYSTNGYVTAARRLESISMIRHAVPGHKIEIKALAEAVLELSQEPTASNFLYWRSYFIERKEIQLLDLLTAFSANRQFKIQ
;
A
#
# COMPACT_ATOMS: atom_id res chain seq x y z
N MET A 1 16.08 -60.39 -49.82
CA MET A 1 16.75 -59.23 -49.20
C MET A 1 15.82 -58.03 -49.31
N LYS A 2 15.46 -57.41 -48.16
CA LYS A 2 14.56 -56.24 -47.94
C LYS A 2 13.06 -56.54 -48.21
N THR A 3 12.09 -56.65 -47.27
CA THR A 3 11.72 -55.92 -46.02
C THR A 3 11.60 -54.40 -46.27
N THR A 4 10.52 -53.65 -46.00
CA THR A 4 9.41 -53.76 -45.01
C THR A 4 8.31 -52.70 -45.29
N ALA A 5 7.11 -52.91 -44.73
CA ALA A 5 6.14 -51.96 -44.10
C ALA A 5 5.48 -50.85 -44.94
N VAL A 6 4.15 -50.84 -45.15
CA VAL A 6 3.00 -50.66 -44.21
C VAL A 6 3.05 -49.31 -43.48
N ASN A 7 2.26 -48.36 -44.00
CA ASN A 7 2.06 -47.02 -43.47
C ASN A 7 0.84 -47.05 -42.52
N THR A 8 1.09 -47.10 -41.21
CA THR A 8 0.07 -47.11 -40.16
C THR A 8 -0.41 -45.69 -39.84
N GLY A 9 -1.71 -45.61 -39.51
CA GLY A 9 -2.49 -44.39 -39.44
C GLY A 9 -1.99 -43.32 -38.46
N LYS A 10 -2.24 -42.07 -38.86
CA LYS A 10 -2.12 -40.90 -38.00
C LYS A 10 -3.22 -40.97 -36.93
N SER A 11 -2.82 -41.39 -35.73
CA SER A 11 -3.59 -41.22 -34.51
C SER A 11 -3.70 -39.73 -34.19
N THR A 12 -4.89 -39.17 -34.36
CA THR A 12 -5.25 -37.85 -33.83
C THR A 12 -5.45 -37.99 -32.32
N THR A 13 -4.38 -37.82 -31.57
CA THR A 13 -4.48 -37.62 -30.12
C THR A 13 -5.12 -36.27 -29.84
N PRO A 14 -6.24 -36.19 -29.10
CA PRO A 14 -6.77 -34.92 -28.64
C PRO A 14 -5.76 -34.31 -27.67
N SER A 15 -5.21 -33.15 -28.05
CA SER A 15 -4.43 -32.31 -27.17
C SER A 15 -5.39 -31.71 -26.14
N PHE A 16 -5.45 -32.34 -24.96
CA PHE A 16 -6.03 -31.69 -23.80
C PHE A 16 -5.06 -30.62 -23.32
N SER A 17 -5.28 -29.38 -23.75
CA SER A 17 -4.71 -28.23 -23.04
C SER A 17 -5.33 -28.23 -21.65
N ILE A 18 -4.51 -28.51 -20.64
CA ILE A 18 -4.88 -28.28 -19.25
C ILE A 18 -5.19 -26.79 -19.16
N ILE A 19 -6.47 -26.44 -19.07
CA ILE A 19 -6.89 -25.15 -18.56
C ILE A 19 -6.47 -25.17 -17.10
N ARG A 20 -5.21 -24.80 -16.83
CA ARG A 20 -4.82 -24.33 -15.51
C ARG A 20 -5.81 -23.22 -15.25
N GLY A 21 -6.71 -23.44 -14.30
CA GLY A 21 -7.66 -22.45 -13.88
C GLY A 21 -6.91 -21.12 -13.81
N LEU A 22 -7.46 -20.11 -14.49
CA LEU A 22 -7.23 -18.74 -14.12
C LEU A 22 -7.52 -18.66 -12.62
N LEU A 23 -6.50 -18.92 -11.78
CA LEU A 23 -6.30 -18.13 -10.60
C LEU A 23 -6.30 -16.73 -11.17
N MET A 24 -7.46 -16.07 -11.09
CA MET A 24 -7.54 -14.64 -11.33
C MET A 24 -6.51 -14.05 -10.39
N GLY A 25 -5.30 -13.81 -10.92
CA GLY A 25 -4.26 -13.10 -10.21
C GLY A 25 -4.92 -11.83 -9.74
N ARG A 26 -4.86 -11.56 -8.44
CA ARG A 26 -5.34 -10.28 -7.91
C ARG A 26 -4.73 -9.20 -8.78
N SER A 27 -5.54 -8.22 -9.18
CA SER A 27 -5.02 -7.13 -9.97
C SER A 27 -3.91 -6.45 -9.16
N PRO A 28 -2.78 -6.05 -9.77
CA PRO A 28 -1.72 -5.33 -9.07
C PRO A 28 -2.26 -4.10 -8.32
N MET A 29 -3.33 -3.50 -8.85
CA MET A 29 -4.07 -2.43 -8.22
C MET A 29 -4.72 -2.85 -6.89
N GLN A 30 -5.38 -4.02 -6.84
CA GLN A 30 -6.03 -4.51 -5.64
C GLN A 30 -5.02 -4.78 -4.51
N ASP A 31 -3.84 -5.31 -4.85
CA ASP A 31 -2.78 -5.54 -3.86
C ASP A 31 -2.22 -4.23 -3.30
N LEU A 32 -2.13 -3.18 -4.13
CA LEU A 32 -1.79 -1.83 -3.67
C LEU A 32 -2.89 -1.22 -2.81
N VAL A 33 -4.17 -1.38 -3.17
CA VAL A 33 -5.29 -0.90 -2.35
C VAL A 33 -5.31 -1.59 -0.98
N ASP A 34 -5.10 -2.91 -0.94
CA ASP A 34 -5.00 -3.67 0.30
C ASP A 34 -3.82 -3.19 1.15
N ALA A 35 -2.66 -2.93 0.54
CA ALA A 35 -1.49 -2.40 1.22
C ALA A 35 -1.70 -0.97 1.76
N ALA A 36 -2.31 -0.09 0.96
CA ALA A 36 -2.64 1.27 1.34
C ALA A 36 -3.63 1.29 2.51
N TRP A 37 -4.67 0.45 2.46
CA TRP A 37 -5.60 0.27 3.58
C TRP A 37 -4.88 -0.21 4.84
N LEU A 38 -4.06 -1.26 4.74
CA LEU A 38 -3.33 -1.81 5.87
C LEU A 38 -2.40 -0.76 6.51
N PHE A 39 -1.74 0.06 5.69
CA PHE A 39 -0.88 1.12 6.17
C PHE A 39 -1.68 2.22 6.90
N ALA A 40 -2.80 2.68 6.32
CA ALA A 40 -3.68 3.65 6.95
C ALA A 40 -4.26 3.13 8.28
N TYR A 41 -4.73 1.88 8.28
CA TYR A 41 -5.18 1.17 9.48
C TYR A 41 -4.09 1.13 10.56
N THR A 42 -2.88 0.71 10.20
CA THR A 42 -1.76 0.63 11.14
C THR A 42 -1.39 2.00 11.71
N ALA A 43 -1.42 3.04 10.88
CA ALA A 43 -1.01 4.38 11.27
C ALA A 43 -2.04 5.07 12.19
N LEU A 44 -3.34 4.89 11.92
CA LEU A 44 -4.40 5.70 12.52
C LEU A 44 -5.34 4.90 13.44
N TRP A 45 -5.54 3.61 13.18
CA TRP A 45 -6.62 2.82 13.78
C TRP A 45 -6.20 1.43 14.24
N ASN A 46 -4.92 1.21 14.55
CA ASN A 46 -4.36 -0.13 14.85
C ASN A 46 -5.02 -0.87 16.05
N HIS A 47 -5.85 -0.17 16.82
CA HIS A 47 -6.56 -0.66 18.00
C HIS A 47 -8.07 -0.84 17.76
N CYS A 48 -8.56 -0.53 16.56
CA CYS A 48 -9.99 -0.56 16.23
C CYS A 48 -10.33 -1.83 15.44
N ILE A 49 -11.59 -2.28 15.51
CA ILE A 49 -12.11 -3.34 14.65
C ILE A 49 -13.22 -2.76 13.80
N PHE A 50 -13.06 -2.82 12.49
CA PHE A 50 -14.05 -2.33 11.53
C PHE A 50 -14.83 -3.48 10.89
N SER A 51 -16.07 -3.19 10.49
CA SER A 51 -16.89 -4.12 9.73
C SER A 51 -16.32 -4.36 8.32
N GLY A 52 -16.67 -5.48 7.69
CA GLY A 52 -16.26 -5.74 6.31
C GLY A 52 -16.78 -4.67 5.33
N ALA A 53 -17.99 -4.16 5.56
CA ALA A 53 -18.60 -3.11 4.73
C ALA A 53 -17.83 -1.78 4.83
N GLU A 54 -17.37 -1.42 6.04
CA GLU A 54 -16.57 -0.21 6.25
C GLU A 54 -15.21 -0.33 5.53
N LYS A 55 -14.53 -1.47 5.69
CA LYS A 55 -13.26 -1.74 5.01
C LYS A 55 -13.41 -1.65 3.49
N GLU A 56 -14.47 -2.24 2.94
CA GLU A 56 -14.72 -2.23 1.50
C GLU A 56 -15.01 -0.82 0.97
N THR A 57 -15.82 -0.05 1.68
CA THR A 57 -16.11 1.36 1.35
C THR A 57 -14.83 2.17 1.28
N VAL A 58 -13.94 2.01 2.26
CA VAL A 58 -12.66 2.72 2.28
C VAL A 58 -11.74 2.27 1.15
N LYS A 59 -11.67 0.96 0.89
CA LYS A 59 -10.86 0.43 -0.21
C LYS A 59 -11.30 0.97 -1.56
N GLN A 60 -12.60 1.19 -1.76
CA GLN A 60 -13.12 1.86 -2.97
C GLN A 60 -12.65 3.32 -3.06
N LEU A 61 -12.69 4.06 -1.95
CA LEU A 61 -12.17 5.44 -1.90
C LEU A 61 -10.66 5.50 -2.18
N ILE A 62 -9.88 4.58 -1.61
CA ILE A 62 -8.44 4.45 -1.86
C ILE A 62 -8.20 4.10 -3.33
N SER A 63 -8.95 3.16 -3.90
CA SER A 63 -8.81 2.75 -5.30
C SER A 63 -9.06 3.92 -6.26
N ALA A 64 -10.10 4.72 -5.98
CA ALA A 64 -10.40 5.93 -6.74
C ALA A 64 -9.25 6.94 -6.64
N GLU A 65 -8.71 7.17 -5.43
CA GLU A 65 -7.58 8.07 -5.20
C GLU A 65 -6.31 7.63 -5.94
N LEU A 66 -5.95 6.35 -5.86
CA LEU A 66 -4.75 5.79 -6.52
C LEU A 66 -4.85 5.83 -8.05
N SER A 67 -6.07 5.90 -8.58
CA SER A 67 -6.37 6.00 -10.01
C SER A 67 -6.40 7.44 -10.52
N THR A 68 -6.27 8.46 -9.66
CA THR A 68 -6.26 9.88 -10.07
C THR A 68 -5.03 10.26 -10.89
N MET A 69 -3.91 9.56 -10.71
CA MET A 69 -2.66 9.83 -11.41
C MET A 69 -2.32 8.72 -12.40
N ALA A 70 -1.70 9.09 -13.51
CA ALA A 70 -1.20 8.13 -14.49
C ALA A 70 -0.13 7.17 -13.91
N ASN A 71 0.63 7.63 -12.91
CA ASN A 71 1.62 6.82 -12.21
C ASN A 71 1.06 6.39 -10.84
N THR A 72 0.59 5.14 -10.77
CA THR A 72 0.00 4.56 -9.56
C THR A 72 0.99 4.49 -8.40
N SER A 73 2.27 4.20 -8.64
CA SER A 73 3.30 4.19 -7.58
C SER A 73 3.46 5.58 -6.96
N LYS A 74 3.44 6.64 -7.78
CA LYS A 74 3.49 8.02 -7.29
C LYS A 74 2.23 8.38 -6.50
N ALA A 75 1.06 7.97 -6.96
CA ALA A 75 -0.19 8.17 -6.22
C ALA A 75 -0.15 7.46 -4.85
N PHE A 76 0.36 6.23 -4.82
CA PHE A 76 0.52 5.45 -3.59
C PHE A 76 1.48 6.13 -2.61
N ILE A 77 2.63 6.61 -3.08
CA ILE A 77 3.58 7.35 -2.25
C ILE A 77 2.91 8.59 -1.65
N GLN A 78 2.22 9.40 -2.47
CA GLN A 78 1.51 10.58 -1.97
C GLN A 78 0.42 10.24 -0.96
N PHE A 79 -0.32 9.14 -1.20
CA PHE A 79 -1.29 8.62 -0.26
C PHE A 79 -0.65 8.32 1.09
N CYS A 80 0.44 7.55 1.12
CA CYS A 80 1.17 7.21 2.34
C CYS A 80 1.74 8.44 3.04
N GLU A 81 2.31 9.40 2.30
CA GLU A 81 2.80 10.66 2.89
C GLU A 81 1.69 11.42 3.62
N ARG A 82 0.47 11.49 3.05
CA ARG A 82 -0.70 12.11 3.70
C ARG A 82 -1.10 11.38 4.98
N ILE A 83 -1.09 10.05 4.99
CA ILE A 83 -1.38 9.24 6.18
C ILE A 83 -0.35 9.52 7.30
N ILE A 84 0.94 9.58 6.97
CA ILE A 84 2.01 9.85 7.94
C ILE A 84 1.83 11.25 8.56
N LEU A 85 1.53 12.25 7.73
CA LEU A 85 1.25 13.61 8.19
C LEU A 85 0.05 13.66 9.11
N ALA A 86 -1.02 12.95 8.78
CA ALA A 86 -2.20 12.86 9.62
C ALA A 86 -1.89 12.21 10.97
N ARG A 87 -1.16 11.08 10.98
CA ARG A 87 -0.77 10.39 12.22
C ARG A 87 -0.01 11.30 13.18
N ASN A 88 0.95 12.05 12.66
CA ASN A 88 1.77 12.96 13.48
C ASN A 88 0.91 14.03 14.18
N GLU A 89 -0.29 14.29 13.67
CA GLU A 89 -1.23 15.23 14.26
C GLU A 89 -2.33 14.60 15.09
N THR A 90 -2.78 13.38 14.79
CA THR A 90 -3.69 12.66 15.69
C THR A 90 -3.04 12.39 17.04
N VAL A 91 -1.71 12.31 17.08
CA VAL A 91 -0.91 12.33 18.33
C VAL A 91 -1.06 13.67 19.07
N LEU A 92 -1.24 14.78 18.37
CA LEU A 92 -1.41 16.13 18.91
C LEU A 92 -2.86 16.49 19.23
N PHE A 93 -3.85 15.87 18.56
CA PHE A 93 -5.29 16.16 18.66
C PHE A 93 -6.11 14.88 18.86
N PRO A 94 -6.12 14.32 20.09
CA PRO A 94 -6.71 13.02 20.40
C PRO A 94 -8.24 12.95 20.21
N GLU A 95 -8.94 14.08 20.14
CA GLU A 95 -10.36 14.16 19.82
C GLU A 95 -10.73 13.59 18.44
N ASN A 96 -9.74 13.40 17.56
CA ASN A 96 -9.93 12.81 16.24
C ASN A 96 -9.67 11.29 16.20
N LYS A 97 -9.40 10.63 17.34
CA LYS A 97 -9.03 9.20 17.39
C LYS A 97 -10.15 8.24 16.99
N ASP A 98 -11.40 8.61 17.23
CA ASP A 98 -12.56 7.73 17.03
C ASP A 98 -13.37 8.05 15.76
N VAL A 99 -12.72 8.68 14.77
CA VAL A 99 -13.37 8.99 13.50
C VAL A 99 -13.40 7.74 12.62
N LEU A 100 -14.59 7.40 12.12
CA LEU A 100 -14.77 6.31 11.15
C LEU A 100 -13.89 6.54 9.91
N PRO A 101 -13.15 5.53 9.43
CA PRO A 101 -12.29 5.64 8.25
C PRO A 101 -12.99 6.24 7.02
N SER A 102 -14.19 5.79 6.68
CA SER A 102 -14.97 6.29 5.53
C SER A 102 -15.29 7.78 5.65
N TYR A 103 -15.63 8.25 6.86
CA TYR A 103 -15.79 9.67 7.11
C TYR A 103 -14.45 10.41 7.03
N TRP A 104 -13.37 9.86 7.56
CA TRP A 104 -12.04 10.47 7.50
C TRP A 104 -11.55 10.69 6.06
N PHE A 105 -11.85 9.77 5.15
CA PHE A 105 -11.58 9.90 3.71
C PHE A 105 -12.59 10.79 2.96
N SER A 106 -13.71 11.15 3.59
CA SER A 106 -14.73 11.99 2.98
C SER A 106 -14.27 13.44 2.83
N LYS A 107 -14.74 14.10 1.75
CA LYS A 107 -14.55 15.53 1.52
C LYS A 107 -15.15 16.42 2.61
N TYR A 108 -16.08 15.89 3.40
CA TYR A 108 -16.75 16.62 4.48
C TYR A 108 -15.97 16.59 5.79
N SER A 109 -14.92 15.77 5.89
CA SER A 109 -14.09 15.73 7.09
C SER A 109 -13.18 16.96 7.16
N THR A 110 -13.34 17.73 8.22
CA THR A 110 -12.57 18.96 8.48
C THR A 110 -11.11 18.67 8.85
N ASN A 111 -10.85 17.52 9.46
CA ASN A 111 -9.51 17.06 9.89
C ASN A 111 -9.10 15.75 9.20
N GLY A 112 -9.66 15.49 8.02
CA GLY A 112 -9.51 14.24 7.28
C GLY A 112 -8.38 14.23 6.26
N TYR A 113 -8.50 13.29 5.32
CA TYR A 113 -7.56 13.09 4.23
C TYR A 113 -7.34 14.36 3.38
N VAL A 114 -8.39 15.19 3.20
CA VAL A 114 -8.30 16.47 2.47
C VAL A 114 -7.34 17.45 3.14
N THR A 115 -7.37 17.54 4.46
CA THR A 115 -6.48 18.44 5.21
C THR A 115 -5.04 17.94 5.13
N ALA A 116 -4.82 16.62 5.20
CA ALA A 116 -3.51 16.03 4.97
C ALA A 116 -2.97 16.33 3.55
N ALA A 117 -3.82 16.37 2.52
CA ALA A 117 -3.43 16.73 1.15
C ALA A 117 -2.88 18.16 1.05
N ARG A 118 -3.57 19.15 1.64
CA ARG A 118 -3.12 20.57 1.66
C ARG A 118 -1.76 20.73 2.33
N ARG A 119 -1.48 19.91 3.35
CA ARG A 119 -0.19 19.93 4.06
C ARG A 119 0.92 19.31 3.24
N LEU A 120 0.64 18.20 2.56
CA LEU A 120 1.61 17.61 1.64
C LEU A 120 1.96 18.59 0.51
N GLU A 121 0.99 19.36 0.01
CA GLU A 121 1.23 20.44 -0.94
C GLU A 121 2.15 21.51 -0.36
N SER A 122 1.88 21.98 0.86
CA SER A 122 2.74 22.94 1.56
C SER A 122 4.18 22.42 1.74
N ILE A 123 4.34 21.16 2.15
CA ILE A 123 5.65 20.51 2.27
C ILE A 123 6.34 20.42 0.91
N SER A 124 5.59 20.12 -0.15
CA SER A 124 6.13 20.04 -1.52
C SER A 124 6.63 21.39 -1.99
N MET A 125 5.90 22.48 -1.70
CA MET A 125 6.36 23.85 -1.95
C MET A 125 7.66 24.17 -1.19
N ILE A 126 7.75 23.78 0.09
CA ILE A 126 8.98 23.99 0.87
C ILE A 126 10.13 23.16 0.30
N ARG A 127 9.90 21.91 -0.13
CA ARG A 127 10.91 21.04 -0.74
C ARG A 127 11.51 21.63 -2.02
N HIS A 128 10.75 22.46 -2.76
CA HIS A 128 11.30 23.19 -3.91
C HIS A 128 12.35 24.24 -3.50
N ALA A 129 12.17 24.90 -2.35
CA ALA A 129 13.12 25.88 -1.83
C ALA A 129 14.24 25.25 -0.97
N VAL A 130 13.92 24.20 -0.23
CA VAL A 130 14.80 23.50 0.70
C VAL A 130 14.78 22.00 0.37
N PRO A 131 15.67 21.55 -0.54
CA PRO A 131 15.78 20.13 -0.88
C PRO A 131 15.98 19.29 0.37
N GLY A 132 15.21 18.21 0.49
CA GLY A 132 15.28 17.31 1.65
C GLY A 132 14.39 17.69 2.83
N HIS A 133 13.60 18.77 2.77
CA HIS A 133 12.65 19.09 3.84
C HIS A 133 11.66 17.94 4.07
N LYS A 134 11.68 17.37 5.29
CA LYS A 134 10.87 16.21 5.70
C LYS A 134 10.98 15.04 4.72
N ILE A 135 12.19 14.73 4.26
CA ILE A 135 12.44 13.66 3.28
C ILE A 135 12.13 12.27 3.85
N GLU A 136 12.22 12.13 5.17
CA GLU A 136 11.98 10.90 5.92
C GLU A 136 10.51 10.43 5.78
N ILE A 137 9.58 11.36 5.61
CA ILE A 137 8.16 11.06 5.33
C ILE A 137 8.02 10.38 3.97
N LYS A 138 8.73 10.90 2.95
CA LYS A 138 8.76 10.31 1.60
C LYS A 138 9.45 8.96 1.63
N ALA A 139 10.57 8.86 2.35
CA ALA A 139 11.31 7.62 2.54
C ALA A 139 10.43 6.52 3.15
N LEU A 140 9.60 6.85 4.16
CA LEU A 140 8.69 5.86 4.74
C LEU A 140 7.60 5.43 3.76
N ALA A 141 7.06 6.37 2.98
CA ALA A 141 6.09 6.04 1.93
C ALA A 141 6.69 5.14 0.84
N GLU A 142 7.95 5.37 0.46
CA GLU A 142 8.72 4.52 -0.45
C GLU A 142 8.97 3.13 0.14
N ALA A 143 9.36 3.05 1.42
CA ALA A 143 9.54 1.79 2.13
C ALA A 143 8.26 0.95 2.15
N VAL A 144 7.11 1.57 2.41
CA VAL A 144 5.82 0.89 2.42
C VAL A 144 5.47 0.36 1.02
N LEU A 145 5.71 1.14 -0.03
CA LEU A 145 5.50 0.70 -1.41
C LEU A 145 6.39 -0.50 -1.75
N GLU A 146 7.69 -0.38 -1.49
CA GLU A 146 8.67 -1.42 -1.79
C GLU A 146 8.37 -2.71 -1.04
N LEU A 147 8.08 -2.64 0.27
CA LEU A 147 7.68 -3.82 1.05
C LEU A 147 6.31 -4.37 0.65
N SER A 148 5.48 -3.58 -0.03
CA SER A 148 4.19 -4.03 -0.55
C SER A 148 4.33 -4.80 -1.86
N GLN A 149 5.32 -4.46 -2.67
CA GLN A 149 5.60 -5.09 -3.95
C GLN A 149 6.60 -6.25 -3.82
N GLU A 150 7.62 -6.06 -2.99
CA GLU A 150 8.77 -6.95 -2.80
C GLU A 150 9.03 -7.16 -1.29
N PRO A 151 8.22 -7.98 -0.60
CA PRO A 151 8.32 -8.20 0.85
C PRO A 151 9.48 -9.15 1.19
N THR A 152 10.72 -8.66 1.06
CA THR A 152 11.92 -9.43 1.42
C THR A 152 12.52 -8.97 2.74
N ALA A 153 13.20 -9.88 3.45
CA ALA A 153 13.93 -9.53 4.66
C ALA A 153 15.04 -8.50 4.38
N SER A 154 15.65 -8.54 3.20
CA SER A 154 16.66 -7.58 2.76
C SER A 154 16.09 -6.17 2.68
N ASN A 155 14.96 -5.99 2.00
CA ASN A 155 14.31 -4.68 1.85
C ASN A 155 13.87 -4.14 3.22
N PHE A 156 13.36 -5.00 4.09
CA PHE A 156 13.00 -4.59 5.47
C PHE A 156 14.23 -4.13 6.27
N LEU A 157 15.32 -4.91 6.24
CA LEU A 157 16.55 -4.58 6.97
C LEU A 157 17.21 -3.31 6.44
N TYR A 158 17.14 -3.06 5.14
CA TYR A 158 17.59 -1.82 4.52
C TYR A 158 16.84 -0.61 5.11
N TRP A 159 15.51 -0.60 5.00
CA TRP A 159 14.69 0.51 5.49
C TRP A 159 14.78 0.68 7.01
N ARG A 160 14.85 -0.42 7.76
CA ARG A 160 15.10 -0.38 9.20
C ARG A 160 16.41 0.33 9.53
N SER A 161 17.49 -0.01 8.83
CA SER A 161 18.81 0.62 9.05
C SER A 161 18.77 2.11 8.71
N TYR A 162 18.11 2.46 7.59
CA TYR A 162 17.89 3.86 7.18
C TYR A 162 17.25 4.71 8.29
N PHE A 163 16.16 4.25 8.91
CA PHE A 163 15.49 5.02 9.97
C PHE A 163 16.28 5.03 11.30
N ILE A 164 17.04 3.98 11.61
CA ILE A 164 17.93 3.95 12.78
C ILE A 164 19.03 5.01 12.64
N GLU A 165 19.70 5.05 11.47
CA GLU A 165 20.80 5.99 11.20
C GLU A 165 20.32 7.45 11.26
N ARG A 166 19.10 7.72 10.79
CA ARG A 166 18.47 9.04 10.87
C ARG A 166 17.85 9.37 12.22
N LYS A 167 17.87 8.44 13.19
CA LYS A 167 17.27 8.59 14.53
C LYS A 167 15.76 8.85 14.48
N GLU A 168 15.08 8.33 13.45
CA GLU A 168 13.65 8.49 13.22
C GLU A 168 12.86 7.34 13.87
N ILE A 169 12.90 7.29 15.21
CA ILE A 169 12.31 6.18 15.98
C ILE A 169 10.81 6.03 15.71
N GLN A 170 10.07 7.14 15.62
CA GLN A 170 8.62 7.10 15.41
C GLN A 170 8.22 6.54 14.04
N LEU A 171 9.02 6.81 12.99
CA LEU A 171 8.81 6.26 11.65
C LEU A 171 9.23 4.80 11.57
N LEU A 172 10.30 4.43 12.28
CA LEU A 172 10.72 3.04 12.43
C LEU A 172 9.66 2.18 13.12
N ASP A 173 9.06 2.69 14.20
CA ASP A 173 7.98 2.00 14.91
C ASP A 173 6.78 1.77 13.99
N LEU A 174 6.41 2.78 13.20
CA LEU A 174 5.33 2.66 12.23
C LEU A 174 5.65 1.65 11.11
N LEU A 175 6.87 1.66 10.58
CA LEU A 175 7.33 0.68 9.60
C LEU A 175 7.24 -0.75 10.16
N THR A 176 7.72 -0.94 11.39
CA THR A 176 7.75 -2.24 12.06
C THR A 176 6.33 -2.76 12.33
N ALA A 177 5.44 -1.88 12.80
CA ALA A 177 4.03 -2.22 13.00
C ALA A 177 3.35 -2.61 11.69
N PHE A 178 3.61 -1.87 10.60
CA PHE A 178 3.06 -2.18 9.29
C PHE A 178 3.55 -3.55 8.78
N SER A 179 4.85 -3.82 8.88
CA SER A 179 5.42 -5.11 8.49
C SER A 179 4.85 -6.27 9.30
N ALA A 180 4.69 -6.10 10.62
CA ALA A 180 4.08 -7.11 11.48
C ALA A 180 2.61 -7.37 11.10
N ASN A 181 1.79 -6.31 10.98
CA ASN A 181 0.39 -6.44 10.60
C ASN A 181 0.22 -7.10 9.23
N ARG A 182 1.13 -6.82 8.28
CA ARG A 182 1.15 -7.46 6.96
C ARG A 182 1.46 -8.94 7.05
N GLN A 183 2.48 -9.32 7.82
CA GLN A 183 2.89 -10.71 8.00
C GLN A 183 1.78 -11.56 8.64
N PHE A 184 1.10 -11.00 9.65
CA PHE A 184 0.02 -11.70 10.37
C PHE A 184 -1.38 -11.46 9.78
N LYS A 185 -1.49 -10.70 8.69
CA LYS A 185 -2.75 -10.34 8.02
C LYS A 185 -3.79 -9.70 8.97
N ILE A 186 -3.32 -8.85 9.87
CA ILE A 186 -4.16 -8.11 10.81
C ILE A 186 -4.75 -6.91 10.08
N GLN A 187 -6.06 -6.94 9.79
CA GLN A 187 -6.80 -5.83 9.19
C GLN A 187 -8.30 -5.91 9.49
#